data_AF-Q746A6-F1
#
_entry.id   AF-Q746A6-F1
#
_cell.length_a   1.000
_cell.length_b   1.000
_cell.length_c   1.000
_cell.angle_alpha   90.00
_cell.angle_beta   90.00
_cell.angle_gamma   90.00
#
_symmetry.space_group_name_H-M   'P 1'
#
loop_
_entity.id
_entity.type
_entity.pdbx_description
1 polymer ?
#
loop_
_entity_poly.entity_id
_entity_poly.type
_entity_poly.pdbx_seq_one_letter_code
_entity_poly.pdbx_strand_id
1 'polypeptide(L)' 'MPLVKEIHRRVLAQGRLREEEALEALQARFPQAEARRVWRRLLEWSRFAGLFAYDESSRTLYPPGAA' A
#
# COMPACT_ATOMS: atom_id res chain seq x y z
N MET A 1 10.82 -10.39 1.26
CA MET A 1 9.56 -9.62 1.13
C MET A 1 8.88 -9.34 2.49
N PRO A 2 9.47 -8.55 3.41
CA PRO A 2 8.81 -8.24 4.70
C PRO A 2 7.78 -7.10 4.58
N LEU A 3 8.10 -6.06 3.81
CA LEU A 3 7.32 -4.82 3.72
C LEU A 3 5.95 -4.99 3.04
N VAL A 4 5.91 -5.68 1.89
CA VAL A 4 4.64 -5.98 1.19
C VAL A 4 3.75 -6.85 2.08
N LYS A 5 4.33 -7.82 2.81
CA LYS A 5 3.58 -8.65 3.78
C LYS A 5 3.05 -7.82 4.95
N GLU A 6 3.79 -6.83 5.44
CA GLU A 6 3.33 -5.93 6.49
C GLU A 6 2.16 -5.07 6.02
N ILE A 7 2.28 -4.44 4.85
CA ILE A 7 1.21 -3.65 4.25
C ILE A 7 -0.02 -4.53 4.00
N HIS A 8 0.18 -5.75 3.51
CA HIS A 8 -0.89 -6.72 3.32
C HIS A 8 -1.61 -7.04 4.62
N ARG A 9 -0.87 -7.34 5.70
CA ARG A 9 -1.48 -7.57 7.02
C ARG A 9 -2.27 -6.37 7.52
N ARG A 10 -1.76 -5.15 7.32
CA ARG A 10 -2.47 -3.93 7.75
C ARG A 10 -3.78 -3.75 6.98
N VAL A 11 -3.76 -3.90 5.65
CA VAL A 11 -4.96 -3.83 4.81
C VAL A 11 -5.98 -4.89 5.21
N LEU A 12 -5.55 -6.13 5.45
CA LEU A 12 -6.45 -7.21 5.90
C LEU A 12 -7.02 -6.97 7.30
N ALA A 13 -6.22 -6.42 8.22
CA ALA A 13 -6.65 -6.16 9.59
C ALA A 13 -7.63 -4.98 9.70
N GLN A 14 -7.44 -3.94 8.88
CA GLN A 14 -8.23 -2.71 8.93
C GLN A 14 -9.35 -2.66 7.87
N GLY A 15 -9.34 -3.59 6.90
CA GLY A 15 -10.22 -3.58 5.73
C GLY A 15 -9.90 -2.48 4.72
N ARG A 16 -9.01 -1.54 5.06
CA ARG A 16 -8.49 -0.47 4.19
C ARG A 16 -7.18 0.09 4.75
N LEU A 17 -6.40 0.77 3.94
CA LEU A 17 -5.21 1.50 4.38
C LEU A 17 -5.03 2.76 3.55
N ARG A 18 -4.97 3.94 4.18
CA ARG A 18 -4.75 5.19 3.45
C ARG A 18 -3.31 5.31 2.98
N GLU A 19 -3.11 5.97 1.84
CA GLU A 19 -1.79 6.25 1.29
C GLU A 19 -0.89 6.96 2.33
N GLU A 20 -1.42 7.92 3.07
CA GLU A 20 -0.67 8.66 4.09
C GLU A 20 -0.13 7.74 5.18
N GLU A 21 -0.98 6.85 5.72
CA GLU A 21 -0.60 5.86 6.74
C GLU A 21 0.44 4.87 6.21
N ALA A 22 0.31 4.46 4.94
CA ALA A 22 1.29 3.61 4.29
C ALA A 22 2.63 4.33 4.08
N LEU A 23 2.60 5.60 3.65
CA LEU A 23 3.78 6.42 3.45
C LEU A 23 4.50 6.75 4.76
N GLU A 24 3.79 6.97 5.85
CA GLU A 24 4.37 7.13 7.19
C GLU A 24 5.11 5.85 7.62
N ALA A 25 4.50 4.69 7.44
CA ALA A 25 5.13 3.41 7.74
C ALA A 25 6.37 3.11 6.87
N LEU A 26 6.36 3.60 5.62
CA LEU A 26 7.51 3.52 4.71
C LEU A 26 8.62 4.50 5.12
N GLN A 27 8.26 5.71 5.53
CA GLN A 27 9.21 6.74 5.96
C GLN A 27 10.00 6.37 7.22
N ALA A 28 9.45 5.48 8.06
CA ALA A 28 10.20 4.90 9.17
C ALA A 28 11.43 4.07 8.73
N ARG A 29 11.53 3.70 7.44
CA ARG A 29 12.58 2.82 6.89
C ARG A 29 13.31 3.42 5.69
N PHE A 30 12.69 4.36 5.00
CA PHE A 30 13.20 4.96 3.78
C PHE A 30 13.11 6.49 3.85
N PRO A 31 14.06 7.22 3.25
CA PRO A 31 13.89 8.65 3.02
C PRO A 31 12.59 8.94 2.28
N GLN A 32 11.99 10.11 2.51
CA GLN A 32 10.67 10.46 1.96
C GLN A 32 10.54 10.25 0.44
N ALA A 33 11.55 10.66 -0.33
CA ALA A 33 11.56 10.47 -1.78
C ALA A 33 11.55 8.98 -2.18
N GLU A 34 12.26 8.16 -1.43
CA GLU A 34 12.36 6.72 -1.66
C GLU A 34 11.09 6.00 -1.21
N ALA A 35 10.50 6.39 -0.08
CA ALA A 35 9.20 5.89 0.38
C ALA A 35 8.11 6.07 -0.71
N ARG A 36 8.05 7.24 -1.36
CA ARG A 36 7.13 7.50 -2.48
C ARG A 36 7.43 6.67 -3.73
N ARG A 37 8.70 6.35 -4.01
CA ARG A 37 9.07 5.45 -5.13
C ARG A 37 8.65 4.03 -4.83
N VAL A 38 8.93 3.54 -3.63
CA VAL A 38 8.53 2.21 -3.15
C VAL A 38 7.01 2.06 -3.17
N TRP A 39 6.28 3.06 -2.68
CA TRP A 39 4.82 3.08 -2.72
C TRP A 39 4.26 2.94 -4.13
N ARG A 40 4.71 3.78 -5.08
CA ARG A 40 4.27 3.70 -6.49
C ARG A 40 4.54 2.33 -7.10
N ARG A 41 5.72 1.76 -6.83
CA ARG A 41 6.05 0.41 -7.27
C ARG A 41 5.14 -0.63 -6.62
N LEU A 42 4.83 -0.51 -5.35
CA LEU A 42 3.89 -1.41 -4.69
C LEU A 42 2.52 -1.37 -5.37
N LEU A 43 1.97 -0.18 -5.66
CA LEU A 43 0.69 -0.04 -6.36
C LEU A 43 0.70 -0.71 -7.74
N GLU A 44 1.74 -0.44 -8.53
CA GLU A 44 1.91 -1.03 -9.87
C GLU A 44 1.90 -2.56 -9.81
N TRP A 45 2.73 -3.14 -8.94
CA TRP A 45 2.83 -4.60 -8.80
C TRP A 45 1.55 -5.20 -8.21
N SER A 46 0.88 -4.48 -7.32
CA SER A 46 -0.36 -4.95 -6.69
C SER A 46 -1.51 -5.02 -7.69
N ARG A 47 -1.56 -4.07 -8.64
CA ARG A 47 -2.49 -4.11 -9.77
C ARG A 47 -2.24 -5.32 -10.67
N PHE A 48 -0.98 -5.63 -10.98
CA PHE A 48 -0.65 -6.79 -11.82
C PHE A 48 -0.90 -8.13 -11.12
N ALA A 49 -0.57 -8.22 -9.83
CA ALA A 49 -0.65 -9.47 -9.07
C ALA A 49 -2.00 -9.66 -8.35
N GLY A 50 -2.95 -8.72 -8.49
CA GLY A 50 -4.24 -8.76 -7.80
C GLY A 50 -4.12 -8.77 -6.28
N LEU A 51 -3.09 -8.10 -5.72
CA LEU A 51 -2.82 -8.12 -4.28
C LEU A 51 -3.70 -7.14 -3.50
N PHE A 52 -4.02 -6.00 -4.10
CA PHE A 52 -4.84 -4.95 -3.50
C PHE A 52 -5.69 -4.28 -4.57
N ALA A 53 -6.88 -3.81 -4.19
CA ALA A 53 -7.58 -2.77 -4.94
C ALA A 53 -7.10 -1.40 -4.45
N TYR A 54 -6.94 -0.43 -5.36
CA TYR A 54 -6.53 0.93 -5.01
C TYR A 54 -7.52 1.92 -5.62
N ASP A 55 -8.12 2.75 -4.76
CA ASP A 55 -8.97 3.87 -5.20
C ASP A 55 -8.12 5.14 -5.24
N GLU A 56 -7.91 5.69 -6.43
CA GLU A 56 -7.14 6.92 -6.62
C GLU A 56 -7.83 8.15 -6.05
N SER A 57 -9.17 8.17 -6.01
CA SER A 57 -9.93 9.33 -5.56
C SER A 57 -9.81 9.54 -4.05
N SER A 58 -9.90 8.44 -3.28
CA SER A 58 -9.73 8.45 -1.84
C SER A 58 -8.30 8.10 -1.38
N ARG A 59 -7.40 7.79 -2.32
CA ARG A 59 -6.02 7.33 -2.07
C ARG A 59 -5.94 6.23 -1.02
N THR A 60 -6.74 5.18 -1.22
CA THR A 60 -6.93 4.12 -0.22
C THR A 60 -6.73 2.75 -0.86
N LEU A 61 -5.94 1.90 -0.20
CA LEU A 61 -5.84 0.47 -0.49
C LEU A 61 -6.96 -0.30 0.18
N TYR A 62 -7.46 -1.29 -0.51
CA TYR A 62 -8.44 -2.25 -0.02
C TYR A 62 -7.98 -3.68 -0.31
N PRO A 63 -8.54 -4.67 0.42
CA PRO A 63 -8.41 -6.08 0.05
C PRO A 63 -8.78 -6.30 -1.43
N PRO A 64 -8.20 -7.32 -2.07
CA PRO A 64 -8.58 -7.64 -3.44
C PRO A 64 -10.07 -7.98 -3.53
N GLY A 65 -10.76 -7.44 -4.54
CA GLY A 65 -12.19 -7.65 -4.77
C GLY A 65 -13.13 -6.78 -3.91
N ALA A 66 -12.60 -5.84 -3.13
CA ALA A 66 -13.39 -4.91 -2.32
C ALA A 66 -13.79 -3.60 -3.04
N ALA A 67 -13.63 -3.53 -4.36
CA ALA A 67 -13.97 -2.37 -5.21
C ALA A 67 -15.04 -2.74 -6.24
#